data_AF-A0A1C5Z9X8-F1
#
_entry.id   AF-A0A1C5Z9X8-F1
#
_cell.length_a   1.000
_cell.length_b   1.000
_cell.length_c   1.000
_cell.angle_alpha   90.00
_cell.angle_beta   90.00
_cell.angle_gamma   90.00
#
_symmetry.space_group_name_H-M   'P 1'
#
loop_
_entity.id
_entity.type
_entity.pdbx_description
1 polymer ?
#
loop_
_entity_poly.entity_id
_entity_poly.type
_entity_poly.pdbx_seq_one_letter_code
_entity_poly.pdbx_strand_id
1 'polypeptide(L)' 'MRLIKTEEEKNLEKIYAPYYDYTKTPALSPDAPDEAVKAYQKQQELFKRKYAEAEALFFSNGDN' A
#
# COMPACT_ATOMS: atom_id res chain seq x y z
N MET A 1 -13.30 -9.45 5.06
CA MET A 1 -12.15 -9.86 4.21
C MET A 1 -10.86 -9.66 5.01
N ARG A 2 -10.14 -10.71 5.42
CA ARG A 2 -8.75 -10.50 5.88
C ARG A 2 -7.95 -10.23 4.61
N LEU A 3 -7.49 -8.99 4.44
CA LEU A 3 -6.55 -8.62 3.38
C LEU A 3 -5.23 -9.32 3.68
N ILE A 4 -5.10 -10.58 3.26
CA ILE A 4 -3.85 -11.32 3.38
C ILE A 4 -2.84 -10.60 2.51
N LYS A 5 -1.83 -9.98 3.13
CA LYS A 5 -0.71 -9.37 2.41
C LYS A 5 0.00 -10.48 1.63
N THR A 6 0.09 -10.32 0.32
CA THR A 6 0.83 -11.27 -0.54
C THR A 6 2.32 -11.21 -0.20
N GLU A 7 3.08 -12.22 -0.63
CA GLU A 7 4.54 -12.21 -0.46
C GLU A 7 5.18 -10.99 -1.14
N GLU A 8 4.62 -10.55 -2.29
CA GLU A 8 5.04 -9.31 -2.95
C GLU A 8 4.83 -8.10 -2.04
N GLU A 9 3.64 -7.91 -1.44
CA GLU A 9 3.37 -6.78 -0.53
C GLU A 9 4.30 -6.80 0.69
N LYS A 10 4.56 -7.97 1.26
CA LYS A 10 5.53 -8.12 2.36
C LYS A 10 6.94 -7.76 1.92
N ASN A 11 7.32 -8.09 0.69
CA ASN A 11 8.65 -7.77 0.18
C ASN A 11 8.78 -6.27 -0.10
N LEU A 12 7.75 -5.65 -0.68
CA LEU A 12 7.67 -4.20 -0.88
C LEU A 12 7.79 -3.47 0.48
N GLU A 13 7.03 -3.92 1.49
CA GLU A 13 7.11 -3.39 2.85
C GLU A 13 8.52 -3.44 3.40
N LYS A 14 9.23 -4.57 3.27
CA LYS A 14 10.62 -4.67 3.74
C LYS A 14 11.59 -3.72 3.04
N ILE A 15 11.39 -3.43 1.75
CA ILE A 15 12.27 -2.55 0.98
C ILE A 15 12.14 -1.10 1.46
N TYR A 16 10.91 -0.62 1.63
CA TYR A 16 10.68 0.78 1.98
C TYR A 16 10.60 1.01 3.50
N ALA A 17 10.32 -0.02 4.32
CA ALA A 17 10.25 0.04 5.79
C ALA A 17 11.43 0.76 6.48
N PRO A 18 12.71 0.50 6.15
CA PRO A 18 13.82 1.19 6.82
C PRO A 18 13.83 2.70 6.55
N TYR A 19 13.20 3.15 5.47
CA TYR A 19 13.11 4.55 5.09
C TYR A 19 11.73 5.15 5.40
N TYR A 20 10.78 4.32 5.86
CA TYR A 20 9.40 4.71 6.11
C TYR A 20 9.24 5.25 7.52
N ASP A 21 8.76 6.47 7.60
CA ASP A 21 8.45 7.14 8.85
C ASP A 21 7.10 7.83 8.72
N TYR A 22 6.06 7.19 9.28
CA TYR A 22 4.69 7.71 9.22
C TYR A 22 4.52 9.04 9.98
N THR A 23 5.48 9.42 10.83
CA THR A 23 5.44 10.68 11.57
C THR A 23 5.98 11.85 10.75
N LYS A 24 6.68 11.56 9.64
CA LYS A 24 7.28 12.58 8.77
C LYS A 24 6.43 12.80 7.52
N THR A 25 6.53 14.01 6.98
CA THR A 25 5.93 14.40 5.70
C THR A 25 7.03 14.97 4.82
N PRO A 26 7.43 14.28 3.73
CA PRO A 26 6.93 13.00 3.22
C PRO A 26 7.19 11.80 4.14
N ALA A 27 6.33 10.77 4.07
CA ALA A 27 6.42 9.56 4.89
C ALA A 27 7.62 8.65 4.55
N LEU A 28 8.29 8.93 3.43
CA LEU A 28 9.56 8.33 3.08
C LEU A 28 10.67 9.34 3.33
N SER A 29 11.78 8.85 3.88
CA SER A 29 13.00 9.65 4.01
C SER A 29 13.47 10.14 2.63
N PRO A 30 13.99 11.37 2.51
CA PRO A 30 14.55 11.88 1.25
C PRO A 30 15.79 11.10 0.78
N ASP A 31 16.49 10.44 1.71
CA ASP A 31 17.60 9.51 1.44
C ASP A 31 17.15 8.13 0.94
N ALA A 32 15.84 7.89 0.80
CA ALA A 32 15.34 6.60 0.33
C ALA A 32 15.83 6.32 -1.10
N PRO A 33 16.36 5.11 -1.37
CA PRO A 33 16.71 4.72 -2.72
C PRO A 33 15.47 4.67 -3.60
N ASP A 34 15.66 4.85 -4.91
CA ASP A 34 14.58 4.81 -5.91
C ASP A 34 13.74 3.52 -5.82
N GLU A 35 14.38 2.41 -5.44
CA GLU A 35 13.71 1.12 -5.18
C GLU A 35 12.69 1.19 -4.03
N ALA A 36 13.03 1.86 -2.92
CA ALA A 36 12.12 2.06 -1.80
C ALA A 36 10.96 3.00 -2.15
N VAL A 37 11.23 4.05 -2.92
CA VAL A 37 10.20 4.97 -3.42
C VAL A 37 9.21 4.23 -4.33
N LYS A 38 9.72 3.43 -5.28
CA LYS A 38 8.91 2.57 -6.16
C LYS A 38 8.12 1.53 -5.37
N ALA A 39 8.74 0.91 -4.36
CA ALA A 39 8.07 -0.10 -3.55
C ALA A 39 6.89 0.50 -2.77
N TYR A 40 7.07 1.67 -2.18
CA TYR A 40 6.02 2.40 -1.49
C TYR A 40 4.89 2.85 -2.43
N GLN A 41 5.23 3.37 -3.61
CA GLN A 41 4.22 3.72 -4.63
C GLN A 41 3.40 2.50 -5.07
N LYS A 42 4.06 1.39 -5.39
CA LYS A 42 3.39 0.15 -5.79
C LYS A 42 2.47 -0.38 -4.69
N GLN A 43 2.88 -0.29 -3.42
CA GLN A 43 2.02 -0.66 -2.31
C GLN A 43 0.79 0.25 -2.20
N GLN A 44 0.96 1.57 -2.37
CA GLN A 44 -0.18 2.50 -2.33
C GLN A 44 -1.18 2.24 -3.48
N GLU A 45 -0.70 1.91 -4.68
CA GLU A 45 -1.57 1.52 -5.79
C GLU A 45 -2.34 0.23 -5.52
N LEU A 46 -1.67 -0.80 -4.98
CA LEU A 46 -2.31 -2.05 -4.57
C LEU A 46 -3.38 -1.80 -3.50
N PHE A 47 -3.06 -0.96 -2.51
CA PHE A 47 -4.01 -0.60 -1.46
C PHE A 47 -5.21 0.15 -2.02
N LYS A 48 -5.01 1.13 -2.91
CA LYS A 48 -6.10 1.83 -3.59
C LYS A 48 -6.98 0.89 -4.41
N ARG A 49 -6.39 -0.06 -5.15
CA ARG A 49 -7.15 -1.06 -5.91
C ARG A 49 -7.97 -1.96 -5.00
N LYS A 50 -7.38 -2.48 -3.92
CA LYS A 50 -8.11 -3.31 -2.95
C LYS A 50 -9.19 -2.53 -2.23
N TYR A 51 -8.96 -1.27 -1.92
CA TYR A 51 -9.96 -0.39 -1.32
C TYR A 51 -11.10 -0.11 -2.31
N ALA A 52 -10.79 0.21 -3.57
CA ALA A 52 -11.80 0.42 -4.61
C ALA A 52 -12.59 -0.86 -4.92
N GLU A 53 -11.94 -2.03 -4.92
CA GLU A 53 -12.62 -3.33 -5.08
C GLU A 53 -13.51 -3.65 -3.89
N ALA A 54 -13.03 -3.40 -2.66
CA ALA A 54 -13.82 -3.55 -1.45
C ALA A 54 -15.01 -2.57 -1.43
N GLU A 55 -14.80 -1.33 -1.85
CA GLU A 55 -15.85 -0.31 -1.99
C GLU A 55 -16.87 -0.73 -3.05
N ALA A 56 -16.45 -1.17 -4.23
CA ALA A 56 -17.32 -1.69 -5.29
C ALA A 56 -18.12 -2.92 -4.83
N LEU A 57 -17.51 -3.83 -4.06
CA LEU A 57 -18.19 -4.97 -3.43
C LEU A 57 -19.19 -4.52 -2.36
N PHE A 58 -18.87 -3.48 -1.60
CA PHE A 58 -19.74 -2.94 -0.56
C PHE A 58 -20.98 -2.23 -1.15
N PHE A 59 -20.80 -1.48 -2.24
CA PHE A 59 -21.88 -0.79 -2.93
C PHE A 59 -22.68 -1.69 -3.89
N SER A 60 -22.10 -2.78 -4.44
CA SER A 60 -22.85 -3.73 -5.27
C SER A 60 -23.78 -4.65 -4.48
N ASN A 61 -23.58 -4.80 -3.16
CA ASN A 61 -24.48 -5.55 -2.28
C ASN A 61 -25.58 -4.67 -1.62
N GLY A 62 -25.67 -3.39 -2.02
CA GLY A 62 -26.65 -2.43 -1.51
C GLY A 62 -27.87 -2.20 -2.41
N ASP A 63 -28.05 -3.00 -3.47
CA ASP A 63 -29.25 -3.00 -4.31
C ASP A 63 -30.17 -4.14 -3.84
N ASN A 64 -31.05 -3.84 -2.89
CA ASN A 64 -32.19 -4.68 -2.50
C ASN A 64 -33.41 -3.79 -2.25
#